data_AF-A0A5K1A0K1-F1
#
_entry.id   AF-A0A5K1A0K1-F1
#
_cell.length_a   1.000
_cell.length_b   1.000
_cell.length_c   1.000
_cell.angle_alpha   90.00
_cell.angle_beta   90.00
_cell.angle_gamma   90.00
#
_symmetry.space_group_name_H-M   'P 1'
#
loop_
_entity.id
_entity.type
_entity.pdbx_description
1 polymer ?
#
loop_
_entity_poly.entity_id
_entity_poly.type
_entity_poly.pdbx_seq_one_letter_code
_entity_poly.pdbx_strand_id
1 'polypeptide(L)' 'QYLGFPFLHPYLDSIGAKFLQGANFAASGATVQHLNLTLFDGGLCPFSLDYQLAQFSQLQNRSSECYNE' A
#
# COMPACT_ATOMS: atom_id res chain seq x y z
N GLN A 1 3.85 16.96 -18.96
CA GLN A 1 4.98 17.43 -18.15
C GLN A 1 5.18 16.45 -17.02
N TYR A 2 6.41 15.98 -16.78
CA TYR A 2 6.76 15.06 -15.70
C TYR A 2 7.60 15.83 -14.68
N LEU A 3 7.33 15.62 -13.39
CA LEU A 3 7.94 16.40 -12.31
C LEU A 3 9.41 16.03 -12.05
N GLY A 4 9.94 15.02 -12.75
CA GLY A 4 11.35 14.59 -12.67
C GLY A 4 11.65 13.65 -11.50
N PHE A 5 10.65 13.32 -10.66
CA PHE A 5 10.83 12.43 -9.51
C PHE A 5 10.59 10.97 -9.87
N PRO A 6 11.39 10.04 -9.37
CA PRO A 6 11.23 8.61 -9.62
C PRO A 6 9.82 8.11 -9.24
N PHE A 7 9.30 7.15 -10.01
CA PHE A 7 7.99 6.57 -9.75
C PHE A 7 7.98 5.71 -8.48
N LEU A 8 6.84 5.69 -7.79
CA LEU A 8 6.59 4.78 -6.68
C LEU A 8 6.23 3.39 -7.21
N HIS A 9 6.76 2.34 -6.57
CA HIS A 9 6.32 0.97 -6.83
C HIS A 9 4.98 0.68 -6.16
N PRO A 10 4.04 -0.05 -6.78
CA PRO A 10 2.87 -0.57 -6.08
C PRO A 10 3.29 -1.48 -4.92
N TYR A 11 2.72 -1.32 -3.73
CA TYR A 11 3.08 -2.16 -2.57
C TYR A 11 2.88 -3.65 -2.83
N LEU A 12 1.79 -4.01 -3.53
CA LEU A 12 1.46 -5.38 -3.89
C LEU A 12 2.31 -5.98 -5.01
N ASP A 13 3.16 -5.17 -5.66
CA ASP A 13 4.14 -5.65 -6.63
C ASP A 13 5.42 -6.10 -5.89
N SER A 14 5.29 -7.00 -4.92
CA SER A 14 6.32 -7.22 -3.91
C SER A 14 7.51 -8.08 -4.37
N ILE A 15 7.42 -8.72 -5.55
CA ILE A 15 8.49 -9.60 -6.07
C ILE A 15 9.49 -8.76 -6.85
N GLY A 16 10.66 -8.50 -6.25
CA GLY A 16 11.76 -7.78 -6.90
C GLY A 16 11.61 -6.26 -6.93
N ALA A 17 10.49 -5.70 -6.44
CA ALA A 17 10.37 -4.26 -6.25
C ALA A 17 11.36 -3.76 -5.20
N LYS A 18 12.02 -2.65 -5.53
CA LYS A 18 12.91 -1.93 -4.62
C LYS A 18 12.18 -0.66 -4.20
N PHE A 19 11.64 -0.62 -2.98
CA PHE A 19 10.90 0.52 -2.44
C PHE A 19 11.81 1.71 -2.05
N LEU A 20 12.93 1.90 -2.75
CA LEU A 20 13.95 2.92 -2.44
C LEU A 20 13.38 4.34 -2.53
N GLN A 21 12.43 4.56 -3.42
CA GLN A 21 11.76 5.85 -3.64
C GLN A 21 10.37 5.90 -3.00
N GLY A 22 10.01 4.85 -2.26
CA GLY A 22 8.71 4.68 -1.64
C GLY A 22 7.83 3.64 -2.34
N ALA A 23 6.64 3.43 -1.75
CA ALA A 23 5.64 2.49 -2.20
C ALA A 23 4.27 3.16 -2.25
N ASN A 24 3.44 2.77 -3.22
CA ASN A 24 2.05 3.18 -3.31
C ASN A 24 1.14 2.10 -2.70
N PHE A 25 0.43 2.46 -1.64
CA PHE A 25 -0.54 1.61 -0.94
C PHE A 25 -1.99 1.90 -1.37
N ALA A 26 -2.20 2.92 -2.19
CA ALA A 26 -3.54 3.34 -2.56
C ALA A 26 -4.22 2.26 -3.40
N ALA A 27 -5.46 1.94 -3.02
CA ALA A 27 -6.33 1.09 -3.80
C ALA A 27 -7.48 1.91 -4.38
N SER A 28 -7.77 1.70 -5.68
CA SER A 28 -8.90 2.36 -6.33
C SER A 28 -10.21 1.95 -5.66
N GLY A 29 -11.13 2.89 -5.46
CA GLY A 29 -12.41 2.64 -4.79
C GLY A 29 -12.31 2.40 -3.27
N ALA A 30 -11.15 2.67 -2.66
CA ALA A 30 -10.99 2.60 -1.21
C ALA A 30 -11.79 3.69 -0.49
N THR A 31 -12.31 3.32 0.67
CA THR A 31 -13.02 4.23 1.58
C THR A 31 -12.14 4.61 2.76
N VAL A 32 -12.41 5.78 3.35
CA VAL A 32 -11.70 6.24 4.57
C VAL A 32 -12.00 5.31 5.75
N GLN A 33 -13.28 4.98 5.94
CA GLN A 33 -13.72 4.05 6.97
C GLN A 33 -13.81 2.63 6.42
N HIS A 34 -13.43 1.66 7.26
CA HIS A 34 -13.71 0.27 6.97
C HIS A 34 -15.22 0.03 7.00
N LEU A 35 -15.73 -0.65 5.95
CA LEU A 35 -17.13 -0.99 5.83
C LEU A 35 -17.24 -2.51 5.89
N ASN A 36 -18.26 -3.01 6.61
CA ASN A 36 -18.55 -4.45 6.70
C ASN A 36 -19.30 -4.95 5.45
N LEU A 37 -18.78 -4.59 4.28
CA LEU A 37 -19.26 -4.98 2.96
C LEU A 37 -18.07 -5.55 2.20
N THR A 38 -18.27 -6.69 1.54
CA THR A 38 -17.21 -7.29 0.73
C THR A 38 -17.21 -6.70 -0.68
N LEU A 39 -16.12 -6.94 -1.42
CA LEU A 39 -16.06 -6.62 -2.84
C LEU A 39 -17.20 -7.29 -3.63
N PHE A 40 -17.57 -8.51 -3.24
CA PHE A 40 -18.60 -9.30 -3.93
C PHE A 40 -20.02 -8.87 -3.56
N ASP A 41 -20.23 -8.35 -2.34
CA ASP A 41 -21.55 -7.93 -1.86
C ASP A 41 -21.86 -6.45 -2.15
N GLY A 42 -20.87 -5.57 -1.99
CA GLY A 42 -21.05 -4.12 -2.05
C GLY A 42 -20.26 -3.42 -3.17
N GLY A 43 -19.39 -4.14 -3.90
CA GLY A 43 -18.54 -3.54 -4.94
C GLY A 43 -17.49 -2.57 -4.39
N LEU A 44 -17.25 -2.59 -3.08
CA LEU A 44 -16.31 -1.69 -2.41
C LEU A 44 -14.95 -2.35 -2.26
N CYS A 45 -13.90 -1.54 -2.35
CA CYS A 45 -12.54 -2.02 -2.20
C CYS A 45 -12.29 -2.48 -0.74
N PRO A 46 -11.74 -3.68 -0.52
CA PRO A 46 -11.47 -4.19 0.82
C PRO A 46 -10.27 -3.52 1.50
N PHE A 47 -9.53 -2.66 0.79
CA PHE A 47 -8.35 -1.96 1.31
C PHE A 47 -8.72 -0.52 1.72
N SER A 48 -9.52 -0.38 2.78
CA SER A 48 -9.82 0.92 3.39
C SER A 48 -8.56 1.61 3.93
N LEU A 49 -8.64 2.89 4.25
CA LEU A 49 -7.48 3.70 4.65
C LEU A 49 -6.72 3.09 5.85
N ASP A 50 -7.42 2.54 6.83
CA ASP A 50 -6.83 1.84 7.98
C ASP A 50 -6.01 0.61 7.56
N TYR A 51 -6.48 -0.17 6.58
CA TYR A 51 -5.71 -1.27 5.99
C TYR A 51 -4.47 -0.76 5.25
N GLN A 52 -4.58 0.34 4.50
CA GLN A 52 -3.43 0.94 3.80
C GLN A 52 -2.36 1.42 4.79
N LEU A 53 -2.78 2.00 5.92
CA LEU A 53 -1.87 2.40 7.01
C LEU A 53 -1.23 1.20 7.71
N ALA A 54 -1.99 0.11 7.92
CA ALA A 54 -1.45 -1.11 8.48
C ALA A 54 -0.37 -1.74 7.57
N GLN A 55 -0.61 -1.77 6.26
CA GLN A 55 0.38 -2.21 5.26
C GLN A 55 1.63 -1.34 5.26
N PHE A 56 1.49 -0.03 5.38
CA PHE A 56 2.62 0.89 5.51
C PHE A 56 3.45 0.61 6.77
N SER A 57 2.80 0.47 7.93
CA SER A 57 3.47 0.13 9.19
C SER A 57 4.23 -1.21 9.09
N GLN A 58 3.61 -2.21 8.47
CA GLN A 58 4.26 -3.50 8.22
C GLN A 58 5.51 -3.34 7.35
N LEU A 59 5.44 -2.54 6.28
CA LEU A 59 6.62 -2.27 5.43
C LEU A 59 7.75 -1.64 6.25
N GLN A 60 7.44 -0.66 7.10
CA GLN A 60 8.45 0.00 7.93
C GLN A 60 9.13 -0.99 8.90
N ASN A 61 8.34 -1.82 9.59
CA ASN A 61 8.86 -2.79 10.56
C ASN A 61 9.77 -3.81 9.87
N ARG A 62 9.32 -4.42 8.77
CA ARG A 62 10.11 -5.41 8.02
C ARG A 62 11.36 -4.81 7.40
N SER A 63 11.28 -3.56 6.93
CA SER A 63 12.45 -2.85 6.40
C SER A 63 13.49 -2.59 7.48
N SER A 64 13.03 -2.29 8.70
CA SER A 64 13.91 -2.08 9.86
C SER A 64 14.54 -3.39 10.32
N GLU A 65 13.78 -4.48 10.38
CA GLU A 65 14.29 -5.82 10.67
C GLU A 65 15.39 -6.23 9.69
N CYS A 66 15.12 -6.13 8.38
CA CYS A 66 16.08 -6.46 7.33
C CYS A 66 17.34 -5.57 7.34
N TYR A 67 17.24 -4.33 7.81
CA TYR A 67 18.40 -3.44 7.96
C TYR A 67 19.26 -3.79 9.18
N ASN A 68 18.67 -4.37 10.23
CA ASN A 68 19.35 -4.72 11.47
C ASN A 68 19.95 -6.14 11.46
N GLU A 69 19.72 -6.91 10.41
CA GLU A 69 20.42 -8.18 10.09
C GLU A 69 21.76 -7.91 9.40
#